data_AF-A0A2E0I756-F1
#
_entry.id   AF-A0A2E0I756-F1
#
_cell.length_a   1.000
_cell.length_b   1.000
_cell.length_c   1.000
_cell.angle_alpha   90.00
_cell.angle_beta   90.00
_cell.angle_gamma   90.00
#
_symmetry.space_group_name_H-M   'P 1'
#
loop_
_entity.id
_entity.type
_entity.pdbx_description
1 polymer ?
#
loop_
_entity_poly.entity_id
_entity_poly.type
_entity_poly.pdbx_seq_one_letter_code
_entity_poly.pdbx_strand_id
1 'polypeptide(L)' 'MQDILLIAIGLVFIFEGIFPLALPELWRNAFSKVIKFRTGQIRFYGLLSVLIGIIILFIGK' A
#
# COMPACT_ATOMS: atom_id res chain seq x y z
N MET A 1 -11.49 21.32 -2.87
CA MET A 1 -10.89 20.49 -1.79
C MET A 1 -11.50 19.09 -1.78
N GLN A 2 -12.84 18.97 -1.90
CA GLN A 2 -13.52 17.67 -2.08
C GLN A 2 -13.05 16.92 -3.35
N ASP A 3 -12.79 17.63 -4.45
CA ASP A 3 -12.33 17.01 -5.70
C ASP A 3 -10.97 16.33 -5.57
N ILE A 4 -10.04 16.94 -4.84
CA ILE A 4 -8.69 16.39 -4.60
C ILE A 4 -8.77 15.12 -3.75
N LEU A 5 -9.66 15.10 -2.76
CA LEU A 5 -9.89 13.91 -1.93
C LEU A 5 -10.48 12.77 -2.76
N LEU A 6 -11.46 13.06 -3.62
CA LEU A 6 -12.05 12.08 -4.53
C LEU A 6 -11.02 11.53 -5.52
N ILE A 7 -10.16 12.39 -6.06
CA ILE A 7 -9.05 11.98 -6.94
C ILE A 7 -8.05 11.10 -6.19
N ALA A 8 -7.63 11.48 -4.98
CA ALA A 8 -6.69 10.70 -4.18
C ALA A 8 -7.25 9.31 -3.85
N ILE A 9 -8.53 9.23 -3.47
CA ILE A 9 -9.22 7.95 -3.23
C ILE A 9 -9.28 7.13 -4.52
N GLY A 10 -9.65 7.73 -5.65
CA GLY A 10 -9.68 7.05 -6.94
C GLY A 10 -8.33 6.47 -7.33
N LEU A 11 -7.24 7.22 -7.10
CA LEU A 11 -5.88 6.75 -7.36
C LEU A 11 -5.51 5.55 -6.47
N VAL A 12 -5.88 5.55 -5.18
CA VAL A 12 -5.66 4.40 -4.29
C VAL A 12 -6.33 3.14 -4.86
N PHE A 13 -7.58 3.23 -5.29
CA PHE A 13 -8.28 2.09 -5.91
C PHE A 13 -7.63 1.60 -7.20
N ILE A 14 -7.17 2.53 -8.06
CA ILE A 14 -6.48 2.17 -9.30
C ILE A 14 -5.17 1.43 -8.99
N PHE A 15 -4.36 1.96 -8.07
CA PHE A 15 -3.08 1.33 -7.71
C PHE A 15 -3.25 0.00 -6.97
N GLU A 16 -4.29 -0.13 -6.15
CA GLU A 16 -4.60 -1.41 -5.48
C GLU A 16 -5.10 -2.46 -6.49
N GLY A 17 -5.89 -2.05 -7.48
CA GLY A 17 -6.46 -2.94 -8.50
C GLY A 17 -5.52 -3.32 -9.63
N ILE A 18 -4.50 -2.52 -9.96
CA ILE A 18 -3.67 -2.76 -11.15
C ILE A 18 -2.84 -4.04 -11.05
N PHE A 19 -2.28 -4.35 -9.88
CA PHE A 19 -1.49 -5.56 -9.65
C PHE A 19 -2.29 -6.86 -9.80
N PRO A 20 -3.46 -7.03 -9.14
CA PRO A 20 -4.28 -8.23 -9.33
C PRO A 20 -4.86 -8.34 -10.75
N LEU A 21 -5.11 -7.23 -11.45
CA LEU A 21 -5.60 -7.26 -12.84
C LEU A 21 -4.50 -7.61 -13.85
N ALA A 22 -3.30 -7.03 -13.70
CA ALA A 22 -2.22 -7.23 -14.66
C ALA A 22 -1.47 -8.56 -14.45
N LEU A 23 -1.24 -8.96 -13.19
CA LEU A 23 -0.39 -10.10 -12.84
C LEU A 23 -0.99 -10.92 -11.67
N PRO A 24 -2.14 -11.60 -11.89
CA PRO A 24 -2.90 -12.26 -10.82
C PRO A 24 -2.10 -13.38 -10.13
N GLU A 25 -1.34 -14.19 -10.86
CA GLU A 25 -0.57 -15.30 -10.29
C GLU A 25 0.61 -14.80 -9.44
N LEU A 26 1.34 -13.79 -9.93
CA LEU A 26 2.44 -13.18 -9.19
C LEU A 26 1.92 -12.51 -7.91
N TRP A 27 0.80 -11.79 -8.02
CA TRP A 27 0.14 -11.17 -6.89
C TRP A 27 -0.29 -12.20 -5.84
N ARG A 28 -0.96 -13.28 -6.26
CA ARG A 28 -1.38 -14.38 -5.36
C ARG A 28 -0.19 -15.03 -4.65
N ASN A 29 0.91 -15.25 -5.36
CA ASN A 29 2.13 -15.82 -4.80
C ASN A 29 2.80 -14.87 -3.79
N ALA A 30 2.84 -13.56 -4.09
CA ALA A 30 3.35 -12.54 -3.16
C ALA A 30 2.50 -12.49 -1.89
N PHE A 31 1.17 -12.41 -2.03
CA PHE A 31 0.24 -12.42 -0.90
C PHE A 31 0.38 -13.68 -0.04
N SER A 32 0.51 -14.87 -0.67
CA SER A 32 0.71 -16.13 0.05
C SER A 32 2.00 -16.15 0.89
N LYS A 33 3.04 -15.42 0.49
CA LYS A 33 4.25 -15.25 1.31
C LYS A 33 3.99 -14.30 2.48
N VAL A 34 3.28 -13.19 2.24
CA VAL A 34 2.96 -12.19 3.28
C VAL A 34 2.10 -12.80 4.39
N ILE A 35 1.10 -13.63 4.08
CA ILE A 35 0.25 -14.27 5.11
C ILE A 35 1.02 -15.24 6.02
N LYS A 36 2.19 -15.74 5.57
CA LYS A 36 3.04 -16.63 6.37
C LYS A 36 3.94 -15.86 7.34
N PHE A 37 3.97 -14.53 7.26
CA PHE A 37 4.76 -13.72 8.17
C PHE A 37 4.18 -13.75 9.58
N ARG A 38 5.07 -13.69 10.58
CA ARG A 38 4.64 -13.57 11.97
C ARG A 38 3.97 -12.21 12.19
N THR A 39 3.02 -12.14 13.12
CA THR A 39 2.32 -10.90 13.49
C THR A 39 3.27 -9.73 13.78
N GLY A 40 4.42 -10.00 14.40
CA GLY A 40 5.44 -8.99 14.67
C GLY A 40 6.08 -8.40 13.40
N GLN A 41 6.31 -9.22 12.36
CA GLN A 41 6.87 -8.75 11.10
C GLN A 41 5.87 -7.88 10.35
N ILE A 42 4.59 -8.28 10.28
CA ILE A 42 3.53 -7.48 9.65
C ILE A 42 3.42 -6.10 10.32
N ARG A 43 3.46 -6.05 11.66
CA ARG A 43 3.46 -4.79 12.42
C ARG A 43 4.68 -3.92 12.11
N PHE A 44 5.85 -4.52 11.96
CA PHE A 44 7.08 -3.79 11.62
C PHE A 44 7.03 -3.19 10.21
N TYR A 45 6.55 -3.95 9.21
CA TYR A 45 6.33 -3.42 7.86
C TYR A 45 5.30 -2.29 7.86
N GLY A 46 4.22 -2.43 8.64
CA GLY A 46 3.24 -1.36 8.84
C GLY A 46 3.86 -0.10 9.45
N LEU A 47 4.70 -0.25 10.48
CA LEU A 47 5.42 0.86 11.11
C LEU A 47 6.34 1.57 10.12
N LEU A 48 7.11 0.81 9.32
CA LEU A 48 7.97 1.38 8.28
C LEU A 48 7.16 2.17 7.25
N SER A 49 6.02 1.64 6.79
CA SER A 49 5.14 2.33 5.84
C SER A 49 4.60 3.65 6.40
N VAL A 50 4.17 3.66 7.67
CA VAL A 50 3.74 4.87 8.37
C VAL A 50 4.88 5.88 8.49
N LEU A 51 6.08 5.45 8.89
CA LEU A 51 7.25 6.32 9.02
C LEU A 51 7.62 6.97 7.68
N ILE A 52 7.65 6.18 6.60
CA ILE A 52 7.91 6.70 5.25
C ILE A 52 6.85 7.74 4.86
N GLY A 53 5.58 7.47 5.12
CA GLY A 53 4.50 8.43 4.87
C GLY A 53 4.68 9.75 5.63
N ILE A 54 5.07 9.68 6.91
CA ILE A 54 5.37 10.87 7.72
C ILE A 54 6.56 11.64 7.14
N ILE A 55 7.63 10.94 6.74
CA ILE A 55 8.83 11.56 6.15
C ILE A 55 8.46 12.29 4.84
N ILE A 56 7.67 11.65 3.97
CA ILE A 56 7.21 12.26 2.70
C ILE A 56 6.38 13.52 2.98
N LEU A 57 5.46 13.47 3.94
CA LEU A 57 4.66 14.64 4.32
C LEU A 57 5.51 15.76 4.92
N PHE A 58 6.61 15.43 5.58
CA PHE A 58 7.53 16.40 6.17
C PHE A 58 8.47 17.03 5.13
N ILE A 59 8.85 16.30 4.08
CA ILE A 59 9.68 16.78 2.96
C ILE A 59 8.85 17.54 1.92
N GLY A 60 7.61 17.11 1.67
CA GLY A 60 6.71 17.73 0.68
C GLY A 60 5.98 18.97 1.19
N LYS A 61 6.30 19.44 2.39
CA LYS A 61 5.82 20.66 3.01
C LYS A 61 6.95 21.67 3.08
#